data_AF-A0A7C6YYM2-F1
#
_entry.id   AF-A0A7C6YYM2-F1
#
_cell.length_a   1.000
_cell.length_b   1.000
_cell.length_c   1.000
_cell.angle_alpha   90.00
_cell.angle_beta   90.00
_cell.angle_gamma   90.00
#
_symmetry.space_group_name_H-M   'P 1'
#
loop_
_entity.id
_entity.type
_entity.pdbx_description
1 polymer ?
#
loop_
_entity_poly.entity_id
_entity_poly.type
_entity_poly.pdbx_seq_one_letter_code
_entity_poly.pdbx_strand_id
1 'polypeptide(L)'
;MLTESIINSYPLCAWESFNGNENPYLKNNPPPGVENEASTNSKLLSFSLSIGNLNEEFSSDIYQYTATVSNNITAITIDAAPEDSKAHVVLSKNQTVVSNPVSFKTANLDVGINTVYIKVKAEDGTSKIYTLYITREDEDEDGSGTGEETPLPTINIGGQDINYIRDELDGYIFKPTKDQFDMLYKQRKDGMYCIDLIGLPADAEGVTFVTDSAWFDRIGHSLLFNAPGIGSIEINDAMFEIIKSGKIITFVLRKGSLQADILIDGESIDWSSYLNPLRITIPYILKAEENVDYIVAYKLGKDGWKNILPDSKYNAKNQEISFTSQTFGHFNVMYNPKAFDDVKQGQWYEKAIGYMSARGIINGVGNNNFEPNTNIKRADFLLMLMRMYGIDADEKAGDNFEDAGSTYYTDMLGTAK
;
A
#
# COMPACT_ATOMS: atom_id res chain seq x y z
N MET A 1 7.57 52.34 -29.05
CA MET A 1 7.08 52.41 -27.66
C MET A 1 6.31 51.12 -27.41
N LEU A 2 6.62 50.37 -26.34
CA LEU A 2 5.81 49.25 -25.79
C LEU A 2 5.60 48.03 -26.73
N THR A 3 5.49 46.77 -26.29
CA THR A 3 6.07 45.98 -25.18
C THR A 3 5.94 44.49 -25.58
N GLU A 4 6.66 43.59 -24.88
CA GLU A 4 6.35 42.17 -24.52
C GLU A 4 5.19 41.38 -25.20
N SER A 5 5.28 40.05 -25.43
CA SER A 5 6.35 39.07 -25.11
C SER A 5 6.19 37.73 -25.85
N ILE A 6 7.31 37.00 -25.97
CA ILE A 6 7.49 35.53 -26.07
C ILE A 6 6.88 34.75 -27.26
N ILE A 7 7.68 33.80 -27.75
CA ILE A 7 7.46 32.90 -28.89
C ILE A 7 7.35 31.46 -28.37
N ASN A 8 6.53 30.63 -29.02
CA ASN A 8 6.74 29.18 -29.26
C ASN A 8 5.73 28.76 -30.36
N SER A 9 6.05 28.25 -31.56
CA SER A 9 7.13 27.41 -32.11
C SER A 9 6.99 25.90 -31.88
N TYR A 10 6.02 25.28 -32.58
CA TYR A 10 6.08 23.91 -33.12
C TYR A 10 6.97 23.86 -34.40
N PRO A 11 7.20 22.73 -35.12
CA PRO A 11 6.73 21.33 -34.95
C PRO A 11 7.81 20.23 -35.20
N LEU A 12 7.34 18.99 -35.47
CA LEU A 12 8.00 17.79 -36.04
C LEU A 12 8.69 16.86 -35.01
N CYS A 13 8.71 15.52 -35.13
CA CYS A 13 8.12 14.54 -36.10
C CYS A 13 7.41 13.40 -35.29
N ALA A 14 6.55 12.50 -35.80
CA ALA A 14 6.61 11.50 -36.89
C ALA A 14 7.70 10.41 -36.66
N TRP A 15 7.46 9.10 -36.81
CA TRP A 15 6.47 8.31 -37.57
C TRP A 15 6.27 6.93 -36.84
N GLU A 16 5.43 5.93 -37.18
CA GLU A 16 4.16 5.68 -37.93
C GLU A 16 3.92 4.13 -37.91
N SER A 17 2.81 3.49 -38.31
CA SER A 17 1.35 3.80 -38.34
C SER A 17 0.57 2.50 -38.67
N PHE A 18 -0.72 2.40 -38.30
CA PHE A 18 -1.69 1.45 -38.90
C PHE A 18 -3.13 2.03 -38.81
N ASN A 19 -3.98 1.75 -39.80
CA ASN A 19 -5.27 2.43 -40.03
C ASN A 19 -6.50 1.53 -39.77
N GLY A 20 -7.66 2.10 -39.38
CA GLY A 20 -8.91 1.33 -39.38
C GLY A 20 -10.20 1.90 -38.75
N ASN A 21 -10.69 3.07 -39.20
CA ASN A 21 -12.10 3.50 -39.17
C ASN A 21 -12.89 3.61 -37.82
N GLU A 22 -13.07 4.86 -37.38
CA GLU A 22 -14.26 5.49 -36.74
C GLU A 22 -15.33 4.65 -36.00
N ASN A 23 -15.56 4.97 -34.72
CA ASN A 23 -16.79 4.65 -33.97
C ASN A 23 -17.44 5.96 -33.43
N PRO A 24 -18.65 6.36 -33.88
CA PRO A 24 -19.14 7.74 -33.71
C PRO A 24 -19.98 7.99 -32.44
N TYR A 25 -19.43 7.74 -31.25
CA TYR A 25 -20.13 7.96 -29.96
C TYR A 25 -19.39 8.86 -28.95
N LEU A 26 -18.83 9.99 -29.42
CA LEU A 26 -18.39 11.09 -28.55
C LEU A 26 -19.13 12.40 -28.88
N LYS A 27 -20.32 12.57 -28.29
CA LYS A 27 -20.96 13.87 -28.08
C LYS A 27 -21.55 13.93 -26.67
N ASN A 28 -21.40 15.10 -26.04
CA ASN A 28 -21.99 15.48 -24.75
C ASN A 28 -21.32 14.88 -23.49
N ASN A 29 -20.01 15.07 -23.35
CA ASN A 29 -19.43 15.57 -22.09
C ASN A 29 -18.13 16.33 -22.39
N PRO A 30 -17.85 17.47 -21.73
CA PRO A 30 -16.54 18.09 -21.77
C PRO A 30 -15.53 17.27 -20.94
N PRO A 31 -14.22 17.30 -21.27
CA PRO A 31 -13.22 16.64 -20.44
C PRO A 31 -13.08 17.36 -19.08
N PRO A 32 -12.83 16.62 -17.99
CA PRO A 32 -12.20 17.19 -16.80
C PRO A 32 -10.87 17.87 -17.16
N GLY A 33 -10.43 18.82 -16.34
CA GLY A 33 -9.14 19.47 -16.53
C GLY A 33 -7.98 18.48 -16.38
N VAL A 34 -6.83 18.81 -16.97
CA VAL A 34 -5.57 18.12 -16.65
C VAL A 34 -5.18 18.49 -15.22
N GLU A 35 -5.51 17.63 -14.27
CA GLU A 35 -4.75 17.57 -13.03
C GLU A 35 -3.35 17.09 -13.39
N ASN A 36 -2.30 17.76 -12.89
CA ASN A 36 -0.96 17.22 -12.99
C ASN A 36 -0.93 15.95 -12.15
N GLU A 37 -0.53 14.81 -12.72
CA GLU A 37 -0.30 13.62 -11.90
C GLU A 37 0.72 13.95 -10.81
N ALA A 38 0.36 13.59 -9.59
CA ALA A 38 1.19 13.85 -8.42
C ALA A 38 2.53 13.13 -8.58
N SER A 39 3.63 13.87 -8.41
CA SER A 39 4.97 13.30 -8.56
C SER A 39 5.21 12.16 -7.58
N THR A 40 5.80 11.08 -8.06
CA THR A 40 6.19 9.89 -7.28
C THR A 40 7.64 9.94 -6.79
N ASN A 41 8.41 10.98 -7.18
CA ASN A 41 9.84 11.01 -6.88
C ASN A 41 10.12 11.36 -5.42
N SER A 42 10.50 10.35 -4.66
CA SER A 42 10.90 10.43 -3.26
C SER A 42 12.41 10.27 -3.04
N LYS A 43 13.26 10.59 -4.02
CA LYS A 43 14.73 10.54 -3.85
C LYS A 43 15.28 11.79 -3.15
N LEU A 44 16.46 11.66 -2.53
CA LEU A 44 17.30 12.80 -2.16
C LEU A 44 18.15 13.26 -3.37
N LEU A 45 18.26 14.58 -3.54
CA LEU A 45 19.21 15.23 -4.45
C LEU A 45 20.60 15.39 -3.82
N SER A 46 20.63 15.63 -2.52
CA SER A 46 21.87 15.79 -1.74
C SER A 46 21.64 15.44 -0.27
N PHE A 47 22.73 15.00 0.36
CA PHE A 47 22.80 14.72 1.78
C PHE A 47 24.21 15.06 2.27
N SER A 48 24.32 15.92 3.28
CA SER A 48 25.62 16.33 3.85
C SER A 48 25.53 16.62 5.35
N LEU A 49 26.68 16.59 6.01
CA LEU A 49 26.84 16.87 7.44
C LEU A 49 27.69 18.13 7.63
N SER A 50 27.37 18.95 8.63
CA SER A 50 28.15 20.17 8.91
C SER A 50 29.51 19.91 9.57
N ILE A 51 29.67 18.75 10.23
CA ILE A 51 30.88 18.29 10.90
C ILE A 51 30.92 16.76 10.73
N GLY A 52 32.11 16.21 10.47
CA GLY A 52 32.26 14.84 9.97
C GLY A 52 31.98 14.76 8.47
N ASN A 53 32.29 13.61 7.87
CA ASN A 53 31.87 13.25 6.52
C ASN A 53 30.95 12.03 6.59
N LEU A 54 30.18 11.80 5.53
CA LEU A 54 29.69 10.45 5.25
C LEU A 54 30.91 9.57 4.89
N ASN A 55 30.92 8.33 5.36
CA ASN A 55 31.98 7.37 5.03
C ASN A 55 31.79 6.80 3.61
N GLU A 56 30.56 6.84 3.11
CA GLU A 56 30.16 6.48 1.75
C GLU A 56 30.01 7.74 0.87
N GLU A 57 30.30 7.63 -0.42
CA GLU A 57 29.96 8.68 -1.38
C GLU A 57 28.44 8.77 -1.56
N PHE A 58 27.88 9.99 -1.56
CA PHE A 58 26.44 10.18 -1.68
C PHE A 58 25.90 9.69 -3.03
N SER A 59 24.87 8.85 -2.96
CA SER A 59 24.07 8.43 -4.12
C SER A 59 22.59 8.33 -3.71
N SER A 60 21.70 8.81 -4.58
CA SER A 60 20.26 8.78 -4.32
C SER A 60 19.68 7.36 -4.23
N ASP A 61 20.44 6.34 -4.64
CA ASP A 61 20.11 4.90 -4.58
C ASP A 61 20.79 4.16 -3.40
N ILE A 62 21.57 4.84 -2.55
CA ILE A 62 22.11 4.29 -1.30
C ILE A 62 21.22 4.74 -0.14
N TYR A 63 20.65 3.79 0.62
CA TYR A 63 19.66 4.06 1.68
C TYR A 63 20.22 3.92 3.11
N GLN A 64 21.48 3.52 3.25
CA GLN A 64 22.19 3.44 4.53
C GLN A 64 23.53 4.16 4.42
N TYR A 65 23.78 5.06 5.36
CA TYR A 65 25.01 5.82 5.48
C TYR A 65 25.60 5.70 6.88
N THR A 66 26.90 5.84 7.00
CA THR A 66 27.62 5.92 8.26
C THR A 66 28.49 7.18 8.30
N ALA A 67 28.70 7.72 9.49
CA ALA A 67 29.57 8.87 9.72
C ALA A 67 30.24 8.75 11.09
N THR A 68 31.45 9.27 11.23
CA THR A 68 32.17 9.30 12.51
C THR A 68 32.44 10.74 12.93
N VAL A 69 32.23 11.06 14.20
CA VAL A 69 32.55 12.36 14.81
C VAL A 69 33.26 12.16 16.14
N SER A 70 34.27 12.99 16.44
CA SER A 70 35.02 12.87 17.69
C SER A 70 34.20 13.26 18.92
N ASN A 71 34.59 12.79 20.10
CA ASN A 71 33.77 12.87 21.30
C ASN A 71 33.25 14.28 21.63
N ASN A 72 34.04 15.33 21.39
CA ASN A 72 33.62 16.70 21.67
C ASN A 72 32.45 17.21 20.80
N ILE A 73 32.03 16.46 19.77
CA ILE A 73 30.91 16.80 18.88
C ILE A 73 29.58 16.25 19.44
N THR A 74 28.92 17.04 20.29
CA THR A 74 27.60 16.71 20.86
C THR A 74 26.42 17.08 19.94
N ALA A 75 26.67 17.68 18.77
CA ALA A 75 25.65 18.12 17.82
C ALA A 75 26.23 18.32 16.41
N ILE A 76 25.53 17.83 15.38
CA ILE A 76 25.79 18.17 13.96
C ILE A 76 24.52 18.68 13.27
N THR A 77 24.67 19.51 12.25
CA THR A 77 23.59 19.78 11.30
C THR A 77 23.63 18.73 10.18
N ILE A 78 22.44 18.20 9.86
CA ILE A 78 22.17 17.37 8.70
C ILE A 78 21.46 18.25 7.68
N ASP A 79 22.02 18.34 6.47
CA ASP A 79 21.40 19.00 5.33
C ASP A 79 20.93 17.92 4.36
N ALA A 80 19.64 17.93 3.99
CA ALA A 80 19.02 16.91 3.17
C ALA A 80 17.99 17.55 2.23
N ALA A 81 18.25 17.51 0.92
CA ALA A 81 17.36 18.08 -0.09
C ALA A 81 16.70 16.98 -0.92
N PRO A 82 15.39 17.06 -1.21
CA PRO A 82 14.72 16.13 -2.12
C PRO A 82 15.10 16.41 -3.58
N GLU A 83 14.98 15.40 -4.44
CA GLU A 83 15.12 15.56 -5.90
C GLU A 83 13.91 16.25 -6.52
N ASP A 84 12.70 16.00 -5.99
CA ASP A 84 11.52 16.78 -6.34
C ASP A 84 11.30 17.97 -5.39
N SER A 85 11.23 19.17 -5.96
CA SER A 85 10.89 20.42 -5.26
C SER A 85 9.56 20.42 -4.49
N LYS A 86 8.65 19.49 -4.81
CA LYS A 86 7.36 19.30 -4.11
C LYS A 86 7.42 18.25 -3.01
N ALA A 87 8.44 17.39 -2.98
CA ALA A 87 8.54 16.33 -1.99
C ALA A 87 8.90 16.89 -0.61
N HIS A 88 8.30 16.30 0.43
CA HIS A 88 8.51 16.69 1.81
C HIS A 88 9.57 15.82 2.47
N VAL A 89 10.62 16.46 2.99
CA VAL A 89 11.61 15.79 3.85
C VAL A 89 11.12 15.80 5.29
N VAL A 90 11.28 14.69 5.99
CA VAL A 90 11.04 14.56 7.43
C VAL A 90 12.27 13.94 8.06
N LEU A 91 12.87 14.65 9.02
CA LEU A 91 14.02 14.18 9.80
C LEU A 91 13.57 13.77 11.19
N SER A 92 14.00 12.59 11.63
CA SER A 92 13.71 12.05 12.96
C SER A 92 14.98 11.53 13.64
N LYS A 93 15.31 12.11 14.81
CA LYS A 93 16.32 11.60 15.74
C LYS A 93 15.75 11.62 17.15
N ASN A 94 15.88 10.51 17.89
CA ASN A 94 15.54 10.39 19.32
C ASN A 94 14.21 11.12 19.67
N GLN A 95 13.13 10.71 19.00
CA GLN A 95 11.75 11.25 19.14
C GLN A 95 11.54 12.71 18.66
N THR A 96 12.58 13.44 18.31
CA THR A 96 12.47 14.80 17.72
C THR A 96 12.23 14.69 16.22
N VAL A 97 11.05 15.13 15.77
CA VAL A 97 10.63 15.14 14.35
C VAL A 97 10.64 16.58 13.82
N VAL A 98 11.19 16.80 12.63
CA VAL A 98 11.11 18.08 11.90
C VAL A 98 10.67 17.84 10.46
N SER A 99 9.65 18.57 10.02
CA SER A 99 9.07 18.50 8.67
C SER A 99 9.52 19.68 7.81
N ASN A 100 9.86 19.40 6.54
CA ASN A 100 10.52 20.29 5.58
C ASN A 100 11.83 20.97 6.04
N PRO A 101 12.74 20.30 6.80
CA PRO A 101 14.08 20.83 7.02
C PRO A 101 14.92 20.68 5.75
N VAL A 102 15.36 21.80 5.17
CA VAL A 102 16.55 21.80 4.30
C VAL A 102 17.81 21.52 5.13
N SER A 103 17.81 22.00 6.38
CA SER A 103 18.85 21.85 7.39
C SER A 103 18.21 21.52 8.75
N PHE A 104 18.72 20.51 9.45
CA PHE A 104 18.28 20.14 10.81
C PHE A 104 19.49 19.96 11.72
N LYS A 105 19.58 20.79 12.76
CA LYS A 105 20.58 20.62 13.81
C LYS A 105 20.14 19.52 14.77
N THR A 106 20.79 18.36 14.69
CA THR A 106 20.72 17.36 15.76
C THR A 106 21.24 17.96 17.06
N ALA A 107 20.56 17.68 18.16
CA ALA A 107 21.08 17.91 19.51
C ALA A 107 21.44 16.55 20.15
N ASN A 108 22.21 16.61 21.24
CA ASN A 108 22.52 15.50 22.12
C ASN A 108 22.94 14.24 21.35
N LEU A 109 24.07 14.31 20.63
CA LEU A 109 24.73 13.10 20.13
C LEU A 109 25.28 12.33 21.34
N ASP A 110 24.69 11.16 21.59
CA ASP A 110 25.13 10.23 22.64
C ASP A 110 26.46 9.60 22.23
N VAL A 111 27.27 9.09 23.17
CA VAL A 111 28.51 8.39 22.80
C VAL A 111 28.16 7.05 22.15
N GLY A 112 28.88 6.64 21.11
CA GLY A 112 28.53 5.48 20.30
C GLY A 112 27.56 5.82 19.15
N ILE A 113 26.71 4.86 18.78
CA ILE A 113 25.94 4.91 17.53
C ILE A 113 24.61 5.64 17.71
N ASN A 114 24.50 6.83 17.13
CA ASN A 114 23.26 7.58 17.01
C ASN A 114 22.60 7.26 15.66
N THR A 115 21.31 6.89 15.66
CA THR A 115 20.57 6.68 14.41
C THR A 115 19.70 7.89 14.08
N VAL A 116 19.75 8.36 12.83
CA VAL A 116 18.85 9.39 12.29
C VAL A 116 18.14 8.84 11.05
N TYR A 117 16.83 9.04 10.98
CA TYR A 117 16.02 8.67 9.82
C TYR A 117 15.69 9.91 8.98
N ILE A 118 15.95 9.82 7.68
CA ILE A 118 15.61 10.84 6.68
C ILE A 118 14.55 10.24 5.75
N LYS A 119 13.28 10.55 6.00
CA LYS A 119 12.19 10.17 5.10
C LYS A 119 11.99 11.28 4.07
N VAL A 120 11.87 10.91 2.81
CA VAL A 120 11.40 11.79 1.73
C VAL A 120 10.04 11.25 1.28
N LYS A 121 9.03 12.11 1.20
CA LYS A 121 7.67 11.78 0.76
C LYS A 121 7.31 12.63 -0.46
N ALA A 122 7.04 11.98 -1.58
CA ALA A 122 6.63 12.61 -2.82
C ALA A 122 5.18 13.13 -2.77
N GLU A 123 4.75 13.84 -3.81
CA GLU A 123 3.42 14.49 -3.89
C GLU A 123 2.28 13.46 -3.93
N ASP A 124 2.48 12.29 -4.54
CA ASP A 124 1.52 11.17 -4.54
C ASP A 124 1.46 10.42 -3.20
N GLY A 125 2.41 10.68 -2.31
CA GLY A 125 2.59 10.02 -1.03
C GLY A 125 3.59 8.86 -1.00
N THR A 126 4.12 8.43 -2.15
CA THR A 126 5.26 7.51 -2.27
C THR A 126 6.40 8.02 -1.39
N SER A 127 7.01 7.13 -0.62
CA SER A 127 7.98 7.51 0.41
C SER A 127 9.20 6.61 0.39
N LYS A 128 10.39 7.19 0.55
CA LYS A 128 11.66 6.47 0.66
C LYS A 128 12.41 6.95 1.90
N ILE A 129 13.10 6.03 2.59
CA ILE A 129 13.73 6.30 3.88
C ILE A 129 15.22 5.99 3.78
N TYR A 130 16.03 7.02 4.01
CA TYR A 130 17.47 6.93 4.18
C TYR A 130 17.78 6.86 5.68
N THR A 131 18.75 6.05 6.08
CA THR A 131 19.17 5.89 7.48
C THR A 131 20.63 6.28 7.64
N LEU A 132 20.92 7.16 8.59
CA LEU A 132 22.27 7.58 8.97
C LEU A 132 22.63 7.01 10.34
N TYR A 133 23.79 6.38 10.43
CA TYR A 133 24.42 5.95 11.68
C TYR A 133 25.62 6.86 11.98
N ILE A 134 25.49 7.75 12.96
CA ILE A 134 26.57 8.64 13.42
C ILE A 134 27.23 7.99 14.63
N THR A 135 28.45 7.49 14.47
CA THR A 135 29.30 7.05 15.59
C THR A 135 29.98 8.27 16.19
N ARG A 136 29.59 8.65 17.42
CA ARG A 136 30.37 9.58 18.25
C ARG A 136 31.43 8.77 18.98
N GLU A 137 32.71 9.11 18.76
CA GLU A 137 33.85 8.48 19.44
C GLU A 137 33.74 8.69 20.97
N ASP A 138 34.28 7.77 21.77
CA ASP A 138 34.37 7.96 23.22
C ASP A 138 35.52 8.94 23.57
N GLU A 139 35.56 9.44 24.81
CA GLU A 139 36.81 9.98 25.34
C GLU A 139 37.75 8.79 25.64
N ASP A 140 39.04 8.91 25.31
CA ASP A 140 40.03 7.86 25.59
C ASP A 140 40.01 7.53 27.10
N GLU A 141 39.40 6.41 27.48
CA GLU A 141 38.95 6.19 28.86
C GLU A 141 40.09 6.20 29.88
N ASP A 142 39.96 7.06 30.88
CA ASP A 142 40.44 6.79 32.24
C ASP A 142 39.32 7.09 33.26
N GLY A 143 38.10 6.57 33.00
CA GLY A 143 37.16 6.23 34.07
C GLY A 143 35.67 6.55 33.89
N SER A 144 34.88 5.53 33.55
CA SER A 144 33.68 5.13 34.31
C SER A 144 32.52 6.15 34.36
N GLY A 145 32.01 6.57 33.20
CA GLY A 145 30.78 7.36 33.08
C GLY A 145 29.59 6.58 32.53
N THR A 146 28.69 6.08 33.38
CA THR A 146 27.42 5.46 32.91
C THR A 146 26.43 6.54 32.46
N GLY A 147 26.48 6.89 31.17
CA GLY A 147 25.45 7.70 30.54
C GLY A 147 24.14 6.92 30.38
N GLU A 148 23.07 7.36 31.05
CA GLU A 148 21.73 6.83 30.79
C GLU A 148 21.20 7.38 29.45
N GLU A 149 21.25 6.56 28.40
CA GLU A 149 20.45 6.79 27.19
C GLU A 149 18.98 6.99 27.58
N THR A 150 18.32 8.04 27.09
CA THR A 150 16.87 8.15 27.25
C THR A 150 16.20 7.09 26.38
N PRO A 151 15.55 6.04 26.95
CA PRO A 151 15.07 4.93 26.14
C PRO A 151 13.99 5.40 25.16
N LEU A 152 13.96 4.77 23.98
CA LEU A 152 12.82 4.89 23.07
C LEU A 152 11.54 4.45 23.80
N PRO A 153 10.39 5.05 23.50
CA PRO A 153 9.15 4.65 24.14
C PRO A 153 8.83 3.21 23.72
N THR A 154 8.64 2.35 24.70
CA THR A 154 8.22 0.97 24.49
C THR A 154 6.70 0.86 24.57
N ILE A 155 6.18 -0.18 23.92
CA ILE A 155 4.80 -0.62 24.11
C ILE A 155 4.75 -2.14 24.15
N ASN A 156 3.95 -2.70 25.06
CA ASN A 156 3.91 -4.15 25.23
C ASN A 156 3.04 -4.79 24.14
N ILE A 157 3.68 -5.43 23.16
CA ILE A 157 2.99 -6.18 22.11
C ILE A 157 3.18 -7.67 22.39
N GLY A 158 2.08 -8.37 22.65
CA GLY A 158 2.06 -9.83 22.77
C GLY A 158 2.92 -10.41 23.90
N GLY A 159 3.30 -9.60 24.90
CA GLY A 159 4.22 -9.95 25.99
C GLY A 159 5.65 -9.44 25.83
N GLN A 160 5.95 -8.60 24.83
CA GLN A 160 7.28 -8.01 24.60
C GLN A 160 7.20 -6.48 24.55
N ASP A 161 8.10 -5.79 25.25
CA ASP A 161 8.20 -4.34 25.21
C ASP A 161 9.04 -3.91 24.00
N ILE A 162 8.36 -3.35 22.99
CA ILE A 162 8.97 -3.05 21.68
C ILE A 162 9.09 -1.54 21.50
N ASN A 163 10.29 -1.09 21.14
CA ASN A 163 10.59 0.30 20.82
C ASN A 163 9.76 0.75 19.60
N TYR A 164 9.12 1.92 19.71
CA TYR A 164 8.39 2.53 18.60
C TYR A 164 8.80 3.98 18.35
N ILE A 165 8.51 4.45 17.14
CA ILE A 165 8.54 5.87 16.77
C ILE A 165 7.11 6.27 16.42
N ARG A 166 6.62 7.38 16.97
CA ARG A 166 5.33 7.98 16.60
C ARG A 166 5.58 9.03 15.53
N ASP A 167 4.97 8.87 14.37
CA ASP A 167 5.03 9.79 13.23
C ASP A 167 3.62 10.29 12.89
N GLU A 168 3.48 11.57 12.55
CA GLU A 168 2.17 12.20 12.33
C GLU A 168 1.51 11.77 11.00
N LEU A 169 2.22 11.05 10.13
CA LEU A 169 1.77 10.60 8.81
C LEU A 169 1.75 9.06 8.68
N ASP A 170 2.60 8.34 9.42
CA ASP A 170 2.73 6.88 9.40
C ASP A 170 2.18 6.18 10.66
N GLY A 171 1.85 6.92 11.72
CA GLY A 171 1.37 6.37 12.98
C GLY A 171 2.50 5.76 13.80
N TYR A 172 2.43 4.46 14.10
CA TYR A 172 3.39 3.76 14.95
C TYR A 172 4.36 2.92 14.13
N ILE A 173 5.64 3.30 14.11
CA ILE A 173 6.70 2.60 13.39
C ILE A 173 7.44 1.67 14.36
N PHE A 174 7.42 0.36 14.07
CA PHE A 174 8.08 -0.68 14.86
C PHE A 174 9.28 -1.29 14.12
N LYS A 175 10.38 -1.43 14.86
CA LYS A 175 11.60 -2.13 14.47
C LYS A 175 12.01 -3.06 15.64
N PRO A 176 11.34 -4.21 15.83
CA PRO A 176 11.71 -5.15 16.88
C PRO A 176 13.12 -5.70 16.65
N THR A 177 13.79 -6.09 17.73
CA THR A 177 15.03 -6.88 17.61
C THR A 177 14.71 -8.28 17.07
N LYS A 178 15.78 -9.00 16.70
CA LYS A 178 15.71 -10.42 16.29
C LYS A 178 14.86 -11.24 17.28
N ASP A 179 15.27 -11.27 18.53
CA ASP A 179 14.64 -12.11 19.55
C ASP A 179 13.20 -11.66 19.86
N GLN A 180 12.90 -10.35 19.76
CA GLN A 180 11.54 -9.83 19.88
C GLN A 180 10.63 -10.27 18.73
N PHE A 181 11.12 -10.32 17.49
CA PHE A 181 10.35 -10.85 16.36
C PHE A 181 10.11 -12.35 16.53
N ASP A 182 11.15 -13.14 16.84
CA ASP A 182 11.05 -14.59 17.12
C ASP A 182 10.02 -14.90 18.24
N MET A 183 9.78 -13.95 19.18
CA MET A 183 8.77 -14.08 20.26
C MET A 183 7.38 -13.51 19.92
N LEU A 184 7.27 -12.54 19.01
CA LEU A 184 5.98 -12.07 18.49
C LEU A 184 5.32 -13.14 17.59
N TYR A 185 6.14 -13.72 16.72
CA TYR A 185 5.80 -14.72 15.71
C TYR A 185 5.30 -16.01 16.36
N LYS A 186 4.05 -16.40 16.05
CA LYS A 186 3.37 -17.54 16.69
C LYS A 186 2.74 -18.45 15.64
N GLN A 187 2.99 -19.76 15.73
CA GLN A 187 2.32 -20.74 14.89
C GLN A 187 0.89 -20.99 15.39
N ARG A 188 -0.08 -20.92 14.48
CA ARG A 188 -1.48 -21.30 14.73
C ARG A 188 -1.67 -22.80 14.46
N LYS A 189 -2.77 -23.35 14.96
CA LYS A 189 -3.07 -24.81 14.92
C LYS A 189 -3.35 -25.37 13.51
N ASP A 190 -3.51 -24.49 12.54
CA ASP A 190 -3.69 -24.75 11.11
C ASP A 190 -2.36 -24.73 10.33
N GLY A 191 -1.24 -24.38 10.98
CA GLY A 191 0.08 -24.28 10.36
C GLY A 191 0.44 -22.87 9.89
N MET A 192 -0.52 -21.94 9.81
CA MET A 192 -0.27 -20.53 9.50
C MET A 192 0.47 -19.85 10.65
N TYR A 193 1.41 -18.96 10.33
CA TYR A 193 2.08 -18.14 11.34
C TYR A 193 1.41 -16.76 11.45
N CYS A 194 1.44 -16.16 12.63
CA CYS A 194 0.88 -14.83 12.84
C CYS A 194 1.77 -13.91 13.68
N ILE A 195 1.65 -12.61 13.40
CA ILE A 195 2.12 -11.50 14.22
C ILE A 195 0.87 -10.67 14.54
N ASP A 196 0.35 -10.85 15.75
CA ASP A 196 -0.84 -10.16 16.24
C ASP A 196 -0.43 -8.95 17.11
N LEU A 197 -0.63 -7.73 16.60
CA LEU A 197 -0.23 -6.48 17.28
C LEU A 197 -1.26 -6.01 18.32
N ILE A 198 -1.55 -6.86 19.30
CA ILE A 198 -2.62 -6.66 20.30
C ILE A 198 -2.30 -5.50 21.30
N GLY A 199 -1.10 -4.92 21.24
CA GLY A 199 -0.66 -3.85 22.14
C GLY A 199 -0.92 -2.41 21.66
N LEU A 200 -1.48 -2.21 20.46
CA LEU A 200 -1.56 -0.87 19.85
C LEU A 200 -2.45 0.12 20.63
N PRO A 201 -2.11 1.43 20.67
CA PRO A 201 -2.96 2.45 21.29
C PRO A 201 -4.30 2.63 20.59
N ALA A 202 -5.33 3.06 21.32
CA ALA A 202 -6.68 3.24 20.78
C ALA A 202 -6.80 4.37 19.73
N ASP A 203 -5.84 5.29 19.70
CA ASP A 203 -5.68 6.37 18.72
C ASP A 203 -4.74 5.99 17.54
N ALA A 204 -4.34 4.72 17.42
CA ALA A 204 -3.52 4.26 16.30
C ALA A 204 -4.31 4.27 14.98
N GLU A 205 -4.14 5.34 14.20
CA GLU A 205 -4.62 5.42 12.81
C GLU A 205 -3.68 4.75 11.80
N GLY A 206 -2.52 4.23 12.25
CA GLY A 206 -1.60 3.52 11.38
C GLY A 206 -0.51 2.76 12.13
N VAL A 207 -0.01 1.70 11.50
CA VAL A 207 1.14 0.93 11.92
C VAL A 207 2.05 0.60 10.74
N THR A 208 3.34 0.84 10.93
CA THR A 208 4.42 0.43 10.04
C THR A 208 5.31 -0.54 10.79
N PHE A 209 5.55 -1.73 10.24
CA PHE A 209 6.37 -2.76 10.88
C PHE A 209 7.50 -3.17 9.93
N VAL A 210 8.74 -3.03 10.39
CA VAL A 210 9.95 -3.26 9.57
C VAL A 210 10.72 -4.46 10.11
N THR A 211 11.16 -5.34 9.20
CA THR A 211 12.00 -6.50 9.50
C THR A 211 13.02 -6.74 8.37
N ASP A 212 13.97 -7.65 8.57
CA ASP A 212 14.84 -8.16 7.49
C ASP A 212 14.21 -9.40 6.80
N SER A 213 14.86 -9.92 5.77
CA SER A 213 14.34 -11.06 4.99
C SER A 213 14.83 -12.45 5.40
N ALA A 214 15.88 -12.58 6.22
CA ALA A 214 16.38 -13.89 6.70
C ALA A 214 15.40 -14.61 7.65
N TRP A 215 14.26 -13.96 7.91
CA TRP A 215 13.07 -14.49 8.54
C TRP A 215 12.28 -15.39 7.60
N PHE A 216 12.12 -14.98 6.34
CA PHE A 216 11.25 -15.63 5.38
C PHE A 216 11.81 -17.02 5.00
N ASP A 217 13.15 -17.13 4.94
CA ASP A 217 13.92 -18.38 4.88
C ASP A 217 13.57 -19.40 5.98
N ARG A 218 13.07 -18.96 7.15
CA ARG A 218 12.68 -19.82 8.28
C ARG A 218 11.20 -20.19 8.30
N ILE A 219 10.33 -19.33 7.78
CA ILE A 219 8.87 -19.50 7.84
C ILE A 219 8.44 -20.54 6.81
N GLY A 220 8.86 -20.36 5.54
CA GLY A 220 8.54 -21.27 4.42
C GLY A 220 7.04 -21.46 4.14
N HIS A 221 6.17 -20.68 4.77
CA HIS A 221 4.74 -20.90 4.93
C HIS A 221 4.00 -19.56 5.13
N SER A 222 2.68 -19.57 4.97
CA SER A 222 1.86 -18.36 5.04
C SER A 222 1.94 -17.60 6.38
N LEU A 223 2.02 -16.27 6.30
CA LEU A 223 2.15 -15.33 7.42
C LEU A 223 0.99 -14.33 7.45
N LEU A 224 0.28 -14.25 8.58
CA LEU A 224 -0.71 -13.23 8.88
C LEU A 224 -0.09 -12.09 9.70
N PHE A 225 0.01 -10.91 9.12
CA PHE A 225 0.28 -9.66 9.85
C PHE A 225 -1.06 -9.00 10.23
N ASN A 226 -1.35 -8.89 11.53
CA ASN A 226 -2.64 -8.44 12.05
C ASN A 226 -2.50 -7.28 13.04
N ALA A 227 -3.18 -6.17 12.75
CA ALA A 227 -3.28 -5.00 13.60
C ALA A 227 -4.74 -4.77 14.00
N PRO A 228 -5.19 -5.26 15.17
CA PRO A 228 -6.57 -5.16 15.62
C PRO A 228 -7.10 -3.71 15.58
N GLY A 229 -8.27 -3.50 14.96
CA GLY A 229 -8.87 -2.18 14.78
C GLY A 229 -8.35 -1.39 13.56
N ILE A 230 -7.25 -1.82 12.93
CA ILE A 230 -6.72 -1.24 11.67
C ILE A 230 -7.02 -2.19 10.50
N GLY A 231 -6.50 -3.43 10.53
CA GLY A 231 -6.60 -4.38 9.42
C GLY A 231 -5.64 -5.56 9.55
N SER A 232 -5.69 -6.49 8.59
CA SER A 232 -4.68 -7.55 8.46
C SER A 232 -4.39 -7.91 7.02
N ILE A 233 -3.15 -8.32 6.73
CA ILE A 233 -2.74 -8.96 5.47
C ILE A 233 -2.26 -10.38 5.78
N GLU A 234 -2.85 -11.36 5.10
CA GLU A 234 -2.41 -12.75 5.05
C GLU A 234 -1.63 -12.96 3.75
N ILE A 235 -0.35 -13.28 3.94
CA ILE A 235 0.68 -13.44 2.92
C ILE A 235 0.84 -14.93 2.67
N ASN A 236 0.70 -15.35 1.41
CA ASN A 236 0.86 -16.75 1.03
C ASN A 236 2.33 -17.10 0.70
N ASP A 237 2.61 -18.41 0.68
CA ASP A 237 3.93 -19.02 0.50
C ASP A 237 4.71 -18.50 -0.73
N ALA A 238 4.03 -18.02 -1.78
CA ALA A 238 4.70 -17.49 -2.98
C ALA A 238 5.46 -16.18 -2.72
N MET A 239 5.16 -15.40 -1.67
CA MET A 239 5.90 -14.18 -1.36
C MET A 239 7.32 -14.48 -0.84
N PHE A 240 7.50 -15.64 -0.22
CA PHE A 240 8.75 -16.05 0.41
C PHE A 240 9.83 -16.34 -0.64
N GLU A 241 9.46 -16.94 -1.78
CA GLU A 241 10.35 -17.21 -2.93
C GLU A 241 10.90 -15.93 -3.61
N ILE A 242 10.22 -14.80 -3.47
CA ILE A 242 10.61 -13.50 -4.05
C ILE A 242 11.56 -12.75 -3.10
N ILE A 243 11.42 -13.03 -1.80
CA ILE A 243 12.11 -12.36 -0.71
C ILE A 243 13.51 -12.96 -0.52
N LYS A 244 14.47 -12.41 -1.26
CA LYS A 244 15.88 -12.79 -1.16
C LYS A 244 16.46 -12.36 0.19
N SER A 245 17.40 -13.14 0.72
CA SER A 245 18.10 -12.82 1.98
C SER A 245 18.87 -11.48 1.91
N GLY A 246 18.93 -10.76 3.05
CA GLY A 246 19.57 -9.45 3.14
C GLY A 246 18.73 -8.25 2.66
N LYS A 247 17.42 -8.42 2.47
CA LYS A 247 16.46 -7.38 2.10
C LYS A 247 15.73 -6.82 3.32
N ILE A 248 15.33 -5.55 3.28
CA ILE A 248 14.44 -4.95 4.28
C ILE A 248 13.00 -5.07 3.81
N ILE A 249 12.09 -5.48 4.69
CA ILE A 249 10.67 -5.67 4.40
C ILE A 249 9.87 -4.78 5.34
N THR A 250 8.96 -3.99 4.77
CA THR A 250 8.09 -3.08 5.54
C THR A 250 6.63 -3.37 5.25
N PHE A 251 5.89 -3.74 6.30
CA PHE A 251 4.43 -3.86 6.28
C PHE A 251 3.81 -2.52 6.69
N VAL A 252 2.91 -1.98 5.88
CA VAL A 252 2.20 -0.73 6.17
C VAL A 252 0.70 -1.01 6.23
N LEU A 253 0.07 -0.68 7.35
CA LEU A 253 -1.39 -0.67 7.51
C LEU A 253 -1.82 0.72 8.02
N ARG A 254 -2.61 1.47 7.25
CA ARG A 254 -3.25 2.72 7.71
C ARG A 254 -4.77 2.58 7.75
N LYS A 255 -5.41 3.15 8.76
CA LYS A 255 -6.85 3.06 9.07
C LYS A 255 -7.66 4.07 8.24
N GLY A 256 -8.97 3.83 8.12
CA GLY A 256 -9.88 4.60 7.27
C GLY A 256 -10.14 3.86 5.96
N SER A 257 -9.64 4.39 4.85
CA SER A 257 -9.29 3.51 3.72
C SER A 257 -8.12 2.65 4.16
N LEU A 258 -8.27 1.32 4.22
CA LEU A 258 -7.16 0.44 4.57
C LEU A 258 -6.09 0.53 3.48
N GLN A 259 -5.06 1.34 3.71
CA GLN A 259 -3.85 1.27 2.92
C GLN A 259 -3.08 0.05 3.39
N ALA A 260 -2.85 -0.88 2.48
CA ALA A 260 -2.15 -2.13 2.71
C ALA A 260 -1.01 -2.24 1.70
N ASP A 261 0.22 -1.97 2.14
CA ASP A 261 1.42 -2.00 1.30
C ASP A 261 2.48 -2.94 1.90
N ILE A 262 3.27 -3.57 1.02
CA ILE A 262 4.50 -4.27 1.37
C ILE A 262 5.63 -3.68 0.52
N LEU A 263 6.62 -3.11 1.20
CA LEU A 263 7.81 -2.53 0.56
C LEU A 263 9.01 -3.47 0.75
N ILE A 264 9.79 -3.69 -0.31
CA ILE A 264 11.09 -4.37 -0.27
C ILE A 264 12.16 -3.32 -0.56
N ASP A 265 13.13 -3.17 0.36
CA ASP A 265 14.13 -2.09 0.40
C ASP A 265 13.53 -0.66 0.27
N GLY A 266 12.28 -0.50 0.70
CA GLY A 266 11.54 0.76 0.60
C GLY A 266 10.80 0.98 -0.73
N GLU A 267 10.80 0.02 -1.65
CA GLU A 267 10.07 0.10 -2.92
C GLU A 267 8.85 -0.85 -2.91
N SER A 268 7.69 -0.35 -3.36
CA SER A 268 6.47 -1.16 -3.45
C SER A 268 6.61 -2.19 -4.57
N ILE A 269 6.37 -3.46 -4.26
CA ILE A 269 6.30 -4.51 -5.27
C ILE A 269 4.92 -4.49 -5.96
N ASP A 270 4.88 -4.83 -7.26
CA ASP A 270 3.63 -5.26 -7.88
C ASP A 270 3.47 -6.78 -7.69
N TRP A 271 2.26 -7.19 -7.31
CA TRP A 271 1.91 -8.58 -7.04
C TRP A 271 1.13 -9.22 -8.20
N SER A 272 0.77 -8.44 -9.24
CA SER A 272 -0.06 -8.86 -10.37
C SER A 272 0.48 -10.06 -11.17
N SER A 273 1.78 -10.30 -11.10
CA SER A 273 2.46 -11.39 -11.82
C SER A 273 2.37 -12.76 -11.12
N TYR A 274 1.67 -12.87 -9.98
CA TYR A 274 1.64 -14.08 -9.15
C TYR A 274 0.23 -14.66 -8.98
N LEU A 275 0.10 -15.97 -9.26
CA LEU A 275 -1.18 -16.69 -9.28
C LEU A 275 -1.91 -16.78 -7.94
N ASN A 276 -1.18 -16.61 -6.82
CA ASN A 276 -1.74 -16.68 -5.48
C ASN A 276 -1.97 -15.26 -4.95
N PRO A 277 -3.21 -14.75 -4.88
CA PRO A 277 -3.47 -13.43 -4.35
C PRO A 277 -3.24 -13.37 -2.83
N LEU A 278 -3.04 -12.15 -2.33
CA LEU A 278 -3.00 -11.85 -0.91
C LEU A 278 -4.43 -11.87 -0.35
N ARG A 279 -4.64 -12.31 0.88
CA ARG A 279 -5.93 -12.11 1.58
C ARG A 279 -5.80 -10.89 2.49
N ILE A 280 -6.79 -10.01 2.43
CA ILE A 280 -6.85 -8.79 3.23
C ILE A 280 -8.16 -8.77 4.03
N THR A 281 -8.10 -8.29 5.26
CA THR A 281 -9.26 -8.15 6.16
C THR A 281 -9.34 -6.72 6.69
N ILE A 282 -10.53 -6.11 6.60
CA ILE A 282 -10.84 -4.78 7.14
C ILE A 282 -11.90 -4.92 8.25
N PRO A 283 -11.63 -4.47 9.50
CA PRO A 283 -12.65 -4.34 10.53
C PRO A 283 -13.79 -3.42 10.07
N TYR A 284 -15.02 -3.90 10.19
CA TYR A 284 -16.22 -3.18 9.74
C TYR A 284 -17.41 -3.45 10.65
N ILE A 285 -17.89 -2.40 11.31
CA ILE A 285 -19.11 -2.45 12.12
C ILE A 285 -20.27 -1.95 11.25
N LEU A 286 -21.29 -2.79 11.05
CA LEU A 286 -22.51 -2.45 10.35
C LEU A 286 -23.21 -1.22 10.97
N LYS A 287 -23.69 -0.31 10.14
CA LYS A 287 -24.64 0.73 10.54
C LYS A 287 -26.06 0.16 10.57
N ALA A 288 -26.97 0.84 11.27
CA ALA A 288 -28.30 0.32 11.62
C ALA A 288 -29.21 -0.07 10.43
N GLU A 289 -28.94 0.46 9.23
CA GLU A 289 -29.74 0.24 8.01
C GLU A 289 -29.02 -0.63 6.96
N GLU A 290 -27.82 -1.15 7.28
CA GLU A 290 -26.97 -1.86 6.32
C GLU A 290 -27.23 -3.38 6.32
N ASN A 291 -27.70 -3.91 5.19
CA ASN A 291 -27.75 -5.36 4.97
C ASN A 291 -26.35 -5.94 4.65
N VAL A 292 -25.94 -6.96 5.39
CA VAL A 292 -24.71 -7.74 5.18
C VAL A 292 -24.52 -8.24 3.74
N ASP A 293 -25.61 -8.61 3.06
CA ASP A 293 -25.56 -9.12 1.69
C ASP A 293 -24.99 -8.07 0.70
N TYR A 294 -25.08 -6.77 1.03
CA TYR A 294 -24.63 -5.67 0.17
C TYR A 294 -23.38 -4.95 0.68
N ILE A 295 -22.76 -5.44 1.77
CA ILE A 295 -21.43 -4.96 2.20
C ILE A 295 -20.38 -5.60 1.30
N VAL A 296 -19.58 -4.76 0.62
CA VAL A 296 -18.54 -5.15 -0.33
C VAL A 296 -17.27 -4.35 -0.11
N ALA A 297 -16.12 -4.99 -0.38
CA ALA A 297 -14.85 -4.31 -0.47
C ALA A 297 -14.63 -3.75 -1.88
N TYR A 298 -13.86 -2.66 -2.00
CA TYR A 298 -13.36 -2.16 -3.26
C TYR A 298 -11.92 -1.63 -3.12
N LYS A 299 -11.12 -1.76 -4.17
CA LYS A 299 -9.87 -1.02 -4.33
C LYS A 299 -10.16 0.34 -4.96
N LEU A 300 -9.51 1.40 -4.47
CA LEU A 300 -9.53 2.70 -5.10
C LEU A 300 -8.42 2.77 -6.18
N GLY A 301 -8.79 3.11 -7.42
CA GLY A 301 -7.84 3.40 -8.49
C GLY A 301 -7.19 4.79 -8.35
N LYS A 302 -6.07 5.02 -9.04
CA LYS A 302 -5.41 6.35 -9.09
C LYS A 302 -6.31 7.44 -9.68
N ASP A 303 -7.18 7.01 -10.59
CA ASP A 303 -8.25 7.76 -11.24
C ASP A 303 -9.50 7.97 -10.37
N GLY A 304 -9.48 7.53 -9.11
CA GLY A 304 -10.61 7.60 -8.18
C GLY A 304 -11.71 6.55 -8.41
N TRP A 305 -11.56 5.64 -9.38
CA TRP A 305 -12.59 4.62 -9.65
C TRP A 305 -12.62 3.53 -8.58
N LYS A 306 -13.81 2.92 -8.40
CA LYS A 306 -14.07 1.93 -7.36
C LYS A 306 -14.12 0.52 -7.94
N ASN A 307 -12.99 -0.16 -7.93
CA ASN A 307 -12.86 -1.53 -8.42
C ASN A 307 -13.37 -2.48 -7.33
N ILE A 308 -14.64 -2.89 -7.46
CA ILE A 308 -15.32 -3.78 -6.51
C ILE A 308 -14.60 -5.13 -6.49
N LEU A 309 -14.35 -5.66 -5.30
CA LEU A 309 -13.69 -6.94 -5.09
C LEU A 309 -14.77 -8.02 -4.93
N PRO A 310 -15.06 -8.84 -5.96
CA PRO A 310 -16.33 -9.59 -6.02
C PRO A 310 -16.34 -10.84 -5.12
N ASP A 311 -15.17 -11.29 -4.69
CA ASP A 311 -15.00 -12.39 -3.74
C ASP A 311 -15.27 -11.99 -2.27
N SER A 312 -15.45 -10.68 -2.02
CA SER A 312 -15.47 -10.09 -0.68
C SER A 312 -16.65 -10.53 0.17
N LYS A 313 -16.35 -10.98 1.40
CA LYS A 313 -17.26 -11.66 2.33
C LYS A 313 -17.22 -10.99 3.70
N TYR A 314 -18.38 -10.47 4.12
CA TYR A 314 -18.57 -9.93 5.46
C TYR A 314 -18.80 -11.05 6.49
N ASN A 315 -18.13 -10.96 7.64
CA ASN A 315 -18.23 -11.91 8.75
C ASN A 315 -18.84 -11.20 9.97
N ALA A 316 -20.15 -11.38 10.14
CA ALA A 316 -20.94 -10.73 11.20
C ALA A 316 -20.54 -11.15 12.63
N LYS A 317 -19.81 -12.26 12.81
CA LYS A 317 -19.33 -12.70 14.13
C LYS A 317 -18.12 -11.88 14.59
N ASN A 318 -17.22 -11.55 13.66
CA ASN A 318 -15.97 -10.87 13.94
C ASN A 318 -16.04 -9.35 13.65
N GLN A 319 -17.11 -8.88 12.99
CA GLN A 319 -17.27 -7.49 12.52
C GLN A 319 -16.14 -7.07 11.58
N GLU A 320 -15.98 -7.83 10.50
CA GLU A 320 -14.90 -7.68 9.52
C GLU A 320 -15.39 -8.04 8.11
N ILE A 321 -14.74 -7.51 7.07
CA ILE A 321 -14.85 -8.02 5.70
C ILE A 321 -13.51 -8.56 5.23
N SER A 322 -13.52 -9.75 4.63
CA SER A 322 -12.34 -10.40 4.05
C SER A 322 -12.49 -10.54 2.54
N PHE A 323 -11.39 -10.38 1.82
CA PHE A 323 -11.31 -10.47 0.36
C PHE A 323 -9.89 -10.83 -0.06
N THR A 324 -9.68 -11.03 -1.36
CA THR A 324 -8.36 -11.25 -1.94
C THR A 324 -7.97 -10.14 -2.91
N SER A 325 -6.68 -9.91 -3.10
CA SER A 325 -6.19 -9.00 -4.14
C SER A 325 -4.86 -9.44 -4.73
N GLN A 326 -4.69 -9.19 -6.02
CA GLN A 326 -3.43 -9.40 -6.74
C GLN A 326 -2.50 -8.18 -6.66
N THR A 327 -2.82 -7.13 -5.89
CA THR A 327 -2.03 -5.88 -5.82
C THR A 327 -2.15 -5.21 -4.46
N PHE A 328 -1.23 -4.29 -4.14
CA PHE A 328 -1.24 -3.46 -2.92
C PHE A 328 -1.98 -2.11 -3.12
N GLY A 329 -2.15 -1.35 -2.04
CA GLY A 329 -2.69 0.02 -2.07
C GLY A 329 -3.93 0.24 -1.19
N HIS A 330 -4.82 1.15 -1.62
CA HIS A 330 -5.96 1.61 -0.82
C HIS A 330 -7.22 0.78 -1.05
N PHE A 331 -7.65 0.09 0.01
CA PHE A 331 -8.89 -0.68 0.06
C PHE A 331 -9.94 0.00 0.94
N ASN A 332 -11.21 -0.20 0.61
CA ASN A 332 -12.33 0.43 1.29
C ASN A 332 -13.52 -0.52 1.37
N VAL A 333 -14.47 -0.21 2.24
CA VAL A 333 -15.70 -0.97 2.42
C VAL A 333 -16.90 -0.06 2.20
N MET A 334 -17.88 -0.51 1.41
CA MET A 334 -19.12 0.23 1.18
C MET A 334 -20.35 -0.67 1.25
N TYR A 335 -21.47 -0.04 1.58
CA TYR A 335 -22.81 -0.58 1.36
C TYR A 335 -23.22 -0.26 -0.09
N ASN A 336 -23.42 -1.30 -0.91
CA ASN A 336 -23.67 -1.18 -2.35
C ASN A 336 -24.97 -1.88 -2.78
N PRO A 337 -26.15 -1.49 -2.25
CA PRO A 337 -27.42 -2.07 -2.67
C PRO A 337 -27.71 -1.74 -4.14
N LYS A 338 -27.92 -2.77 -4.98
CA LYS A 338 -28.55 -2.62 -6.30
C LYS A 338 -29.91 -3.32 -6.30
N ALA A 339 -30.98 -2.55 -6.48
CA ALA A 339 -32.34 -3.04 -6.64
C ALA A 339 -32.75 -2.99 -8.13
N PHE A 340 -33.71 -3.84 -8.50
CA PHE A 340 -34.30 -3.89 -9.85
C PHE A 340 -35.83 -3.90 -9.73
N ASP A 341 -36.52 -3.21 -10.62
CA ASP A 341 -37.97 -2.94 -10.53
C ASP A 341 -38.82 -4.22 -10.63
N ASP A 342 -38.29 -5.26 -11.29
CA ASP A 342 -38.91 -6.56 -11.46
C ASP A 342 -38.52 -7.59 -10.37
N VAL A 343 -37.50 -7.30 -9.56
CA VAL A 343 -37.02 -8.18 -8.47
C VAL A 343 -37.77 -7.85 -7.18
N LYS A 344 -38.94 -8.49 -7.04
CA LYS A 344 -39.86 -8.24 -5.92
C LYS A 344 -39.36 -8.81 -4.60
N GLN A 345 -39.65 -8.10 -3.51
CA GLN A 345 -39.36 -8.55 -2.14
C GLN A 345 -40.06 -9.88 -1.81
N GLY A 346 -39.39 -10.72 -1.04
CA GLY A 346 -39.86 -12.04 -0.60
C GLY A 346 -39.78 -13.13 -1.67
N GLN A 347 -39.23 -12.84 -2.86
CA GLN A 347 -39.01 -13.85 -3.89
C GLN A 347 -37.74 -14.66 -3.61
N TRP A 348 -37.75 -15.94 -3.97
CA TRP A 348 -36.63 -16.86 -3.69
C TRP A 348 -35.28 -16.41 -4.28
N TYR A 349 -35.31 -15.65 -5.39
CA TYR A 349 -34.14 -15.11 -6.06
C TYR A 349 -33.65 -13.75 -5.50
N GLU A 350 -34.44 -13.04 -4.69
CA GLU A 350 -34.19 -11.66 -4.25
C GLU A 350 -32.78 -11.50 -3.66
N LYS A 351 -32.45 -12.34 -2.67
CA LYS A 351 -31.16 -12.29 -1.97
C LYS A 351 -29.99 -12.65 -2.87
N ALA A 352 -30.14 -13.67 -3.72
CA ALA A 352 -29.08 -14.09 -4.63
C ALA A 352 -28.75 -12.97 -5.63
N ILE A 353 -29.78 -12.34 -6.20
CA ILE A 353 -29.61 -11.22 -7.13
C ILE A 353 -28.97 -10.04 -6.41
N GLY A 354 -29.49 -9.61 -5.26
CA GLY A 354 -28.92 -8.48 -4.52
C GLY A 354 -27.47 -8.70 -4.07
N TYR A 355 -27.13 -9.90 -3.59
CA TYR A 355 -25.76 -10.26 -3.18
C TYR A 355 -24.76 -10.20 -4.34
N MET A 356 -25.15 -10.73 -5.50
CA MET A 356 -24.29 -10.79 -6.70
C MET A 356 -24.23 -9.45 -7.45
N SER A 357 -25.31 -8.67 -7.43
CA SER A 357 -25.36 -7.36 -8.09
C SER A 357 -24.55 -6.31 -7.32
N ALA A 358 -24.61 -6.34 -5.98
CA ALA A 358 -23.75 -5.54 -5.09
C ALA A 358 -22.25 -5.81 -5.33
N ARG A 359 -21.89 -7.05 -5.68
CA ARG A 359 -20.53 -7.48 -6.05
C ARG A 359 -20.15 -7.24 -7.52
N GLY A 360 -21.05 -6.68 -8.33
CA GLY A 360 -20.81 -6.42 -9.76
C GLY A 360 -20.80 -7.67 -10.66
N ILE A 361 -20.99 -8.87 -10.09
CA ILE A 361 -20.95 -10.15 -10.81
C ILE A 361 -22.06 -10.22 -11.86
N ILE A 362 -23.27 -9.79 -11.47
CA ILE A 362 -24.41 -9.57 -12.37
C ILE A 362 -24.74 -8.09 -12.49
N ASN A 363 -25.27 -7.72 -13.65
CA ASN A 363 -25.90 -6.42 -13.91
C ASN A 363 -27.27 -6.67 -14.55
N GLY A 364 -28.14 -5.67 -14.52
CA GLY A 364 -29.46 -5.76 -15.16
C GLY A 364 -29.40 -5.72 -16.69
N VAL A 365 -30.52 -6.06 -17.33
CA VAL A 365 -30.67 -6.04 -18.80
C VAL A 365 -30.91 -4.64 -19.38
N GLY A 366 -31.06 -3.64 -18.51
CA GLY A 366 -31.42 -2.25 -18.84
C GLY A 366 -32.75 -1.84 -18.21
N ASN A 367 -33.09 -0.55 -18.29
CA ASN A 367 -34.35 0.01 -17.77
C ASN A 367 -34.65 -0.37 -16.30
N ASN A 368 -33.61 -0.49 -15.46
CA ASN A 368 -33.66 -0.97 -14.07
C ASN A 368 -34.26 -2.38 -13.84
N ASN A 369 -34.28 -3.26 -14.85
CA ASN A 369 -34.76 -4.65 -14.74
C ASN A 369 -33.61 -5.67 -14.76
N PHE A 370 -33.86 -6.86 -14.18
CA PHE A 370 -32.93 -8.00 -14.22
C PHE A 370 -33.44 -9.19 -15.05
N GLU A 371 -34.75 -9.32 -15.26
CA GLU A 371 -35.45 -10.47 -15.85
C GLU A 371 -35.19 -11.81 -15.11
N PRO A 372 -35.57 -11.94 -13.82
CA PRO A 372 -35.27 -13.11 -12.98
C PRO A 372 -35.93 -14.44 -13.41
N ASN A 373 -36.70 -14.45 -14.50
CA ASN A 373 -37.34 -15.64 -15.06
C ASN A 373 -36.89 -15.94 -16.52
N THR A 374 -35.98 -15.15 -17.09
CA THR A 374 -35.45 -15.36 -18.44
C THR A 374 -34.36 -16.44 -18.42
N ASN A 375 -34.32 -17.29 -19.46
CA ASN A 375 -33.30 -18.33 -19.57
C ASN A 375 -31.91 -17.72 -19.79
N ILE A 376 -30.97 -17.99 -18.88
CA ILE A 376 -29.58 -17.55 -18.96
C ILE A 376 -28.86 -18.15 -20.18
N LYS A 377 -28.04 -17.36 -20.89
CA LYS A 377 -27.21 -17.85 -22.00
C LYS A 377 -25.86 -18.35 -21.47
N ARG A 378 -25.18 -19.19 -22.24
CA ARG A 378 -23.80 -19.65 -21.95
C ARG A 378 -22.82 -18.49 -21.75
N ALA A 379 -22.95 -17.42 -22.54
CA ALA A 379 -22.12 -16.23 -22.42
C ALA A 379 -22.40 -15.41 -21.14
N ASP A 380 -23.67 -15.29 -20.73
CA ASP A 380 -24.03 -14.59 -19.50
C ASP A 380 -23.49 -15.34 -18.28
N PHE A 381 -23.56 -16.67 -18.29
CA PHE A 381 -22.94 -17.54 -17.28
C PHE A 381 -21.41 -17.41 -17.25
N LEU A 382 -20.75 -17.31 -18.41
CA LEU A 382 -19.31 -17.06 -18.47
C LEU A 382 -18.94 -15.69 -17.87
N LEU A 383 -19.64 -14.62 -18.24
CA LEU A 383 -19.45 -13.28 -17.67
C LEU A 383 -19.62 -13.28 -16.15
N MET A 384 -20.58 -14.05 -15.62
CA MET A 384 -20.77 -14.24 -14.18
C MET A 384 -19.59 -14.96 -13.52
N LEU A 385 -19.05 -16.02 -14.13
CA LEU A 385 -17.87 -16.71 -13.59
C LEU A 385 -16.64 -15.81 -13.59
N MET A 386 -16.30 -15.18 -14.72
CA MET A 386 -15.09 -14.36 -14.85
C MET A 386 -15.11 -13.18 -13.86
N ARG A 387 -16.25 -12.48 -13.74
CA ARG A 387 -16.44 -11.42 -12.74
C ARG A 387 -16.42 -11.94 -11.30
N MET A 388 -16.94 -13.13 -11.02
CA MET A 388 -16.87 -13.73 -9.68
C MET A 388 -15.42 -14.01 -9.25
N TYR A 389 -14.53 -14.32 -10.20
CA TYR A 389 -13.09 -14.47 -9.96
C TYR A 389 -12.30 -13.15 -10.03
N GLY A 390 -12.96 -12.01 -10.31
CA GLY A 390 -12.28 -10.72 -10.47
C GLY A 390 -11.37 -10.64 -11.69
N ILE A 391 -11.69 -11.39 -12.75
CA ILE A 391 -10.93 -11.38 -14.01
C ILE A 391 -11.53 -10.32 -14.93
N ASP A 392 -10.72 -9.31 -15.25
CA ASP A 392 -11.01 -8.30 -16.28
C ASP A 392 -10.70 -8.86 -17.69
N ALA A 393 -11.30 -8.27 -18.72
CA ALA A 393 -11.11 -8.73 -20.10
C ALA A 393 -9.83 -8.16 -20.73
N ASP A 394 -9.04 -9.02 -21.39
CA ASP A 394 -7.96 -8.57 -22.26
C ASP A 394 -8.52 -8.18 -23.65
N GLU A 395 -8.58 -6.87 -23.89
CA GLU A 395 -8.97 -6.27 -25.19
C GLU A 395 -8.06 -6.70 -26.36
N LYS A 396 -6.93 -7.38 -26.09
CA LYS A 396 -6.00 -7.91 -27.10
C LYS A 396 -6.26 -9.38 -27.47
N ALA A 397 -7.26 -10.04 -26.87
CA ALA A 397 -7.60 -11.43 -27.14
C ALA A 397 -8.33 -11.62 -28.49
N GLY A 398 -7.60 -11.35 -29.59
CA GLY A 398 -8.17 -11.16 -30.93
C GLY A 398 -8.82 -12.40 -31.58
N ASP A 399 -8.41 -13.61 -31.22
CA ASP A 399 -8.95 -14.85 -31.79
C ASP A 399 -10.00 -15.48 -30.87
N ASN A 400 -11.27 -15.47 -31.29
CA ASN A 400 -12.39 -16.04 -30.54
C ASN A 400 -12.83 -17.43 -31.09
N PHE A 401 -14.06 -17.87 -30.81
CA PHE A 401 -14.68 -19.05 -31.43
C PHE A 401 -15.54 -18.64 -32.64
N GLU A 402 -15.59 -19.46 -33.70
CA GLU A 402 -16.31 -19.15 -34.96
C GLU A 402 -17.82 -18.92 -34.77
N ASP A 403 -18.44 -19.58 -33.77
CA ASP A 403 -19.87 -19.49 -33.47
C ASP A 403 -20.24 -18.36 -32.49
N ALA A 404 -19.25 -17.67 -31.90
CA ALA A 404 -19.46 -16.63 -30.90
C ALA A 404 -19.74 -15.23 -31.50
N GLY A 405 -19.04 -14.87 -32.57
CA GLY A 405 -19.12 -13.55 -33.18
C GLY A 405 -18.60 -12.39 -32.31
N SER A 406 -18.93 -11.16 -32.71
CA SER A 406 -18.47 -9.91 -32.08
C SER A 406 -19.63 -9.22 -31.34
N THR A 407 -19.60 -9.21 -30.00
CA THR A 407 -20.68 -8.70 -29.14
C THR A 407 -20.22 -8.51 -27.69
N TYR A 408 -21.13 -8.22 -26.76
CA TYR A 408 -20.91 -7.81 -25.35
C TYR A 408 -20.11 -8.77 -24.43
N TYR A 409 -19.62 -9.89 -24.96
CA TYR A 409 -18.82 -10.89 -24.24
C TYR A 409 -17.54 -11.31 -24.98
N THR A 410 -17.25 -10.76 -26.16
CA THR A 410 -16.17 -11.23 -27.04
C THR A 410 -14.79 -11.18 -26.37
N ASP A 411 -14.45 -10.07 -25.74
CA ASP A 411 -13.11 -9.88 -25.14
C ASP A 411 -12.93 -10.79 -23.92
N MET A 412 -13.99 -10.91 -23.09
CA MET A 412 -14.01 -11.82 -21.94
C MET A 412 -14.02 -13.31 -22.34
N LEU A 413 -14.61 -13.65 -23.49
CA LEU A 413 -14.58 -15.00 -24.06
C LEU A 413 -13.19 -15.34 -24.63
N GLY A 414 -12.51 -14.37 -25.23
CA GLY A 414 -11.10 -14.49 -25.62
C GLY A 414 -10.16 -14.63 -24.42
N THR A 415 -10.47 -13.93 -23.32
CA THR A 415 -9.73 -14.02 -22.04
C THR A 415 -9.91 -15.38 -21.34
N ALA A 416 -11.03 -16.06 -21.60
CA ALA A 416 -11.38 -17.34 -20.96
C ALA A 416 -10.97 -18.59 -21.78
N LYS A 417 -10.22 -18.42 -22.87
CA LYS A 417 -9.93 -19.43 -23.91
C LYS A 417 -8.50 -19.97 -23.83
#